data_AF-A0A536KBG0-F1
#
_entry.id   AF-A0A536KBG0-F1
#
_cell.length_a   1.000
_cell.length_b   1.000
_cell.length_c   1.000
_cell.angle_alpha   90.00
_cell.angle_beta   90.00
_cell.angle_gamma   90.00
#
_symmetry.space_group_name_H-M   'P 1'
#
loop_
_entity.id
_entity.type
_entity.pdbx_description
1 polymer ?
#
loop_
_entity_poly.entity_id
_entity_poly.type
_entity_poly.pdbx_seq_one_letter_code
_entity_poly.pdbx_strand_id
1 'polypeptide(L)'
;MQFPDLTEYRYLGKPDPSVLNVGWLDVAEPFPTGDVTPEELATLLRLAKEPVNRTRGWHRCGICGVNPPIVAGRGDDAVQLGDAEIRVVGCDGTIYAAPNLIYHYVEAHHYRPPDQFLKALSCKQSNAKNVEV
;
A
#
# COMPACT_ATOMS: atom_id res chain seq x y z
N MET A 1 -9.05 5.74 9.56
CA MET A 1 -7.97 5.88 10.55
C MET A 1 -6.70 6.10 9.76
N GLN A 2 -6.11 7.28 9.91
CA GLN A 2 -4.88 7.65 9.24
C GLN A 2 -3.68 7.18 10.05
N PHE A 3 -2.59 6.83 9.36
CA PHE A 3 -1.27 6.78 9.95
C PHE A 3 -0.33 7.60 9.06
N PRO A 4 0.36 8.63 9.60
CA PRO A 4 1.28 9.42 8.79
C PRO A 4 2.37 8.54 8.20
N ASP A 5 2.80 8.87 6.98
CA ASP A 5 3.84 8.12 6.33
C ASP A 5 5.14 8.16 7.14
N LEU A 6 5.91 7.08 7.06
CA LEU A 6 7.20 6.90 7.74
C LEU A 6 7.12 6.89 9.28
N THR A 7 5.93 6.65 9.83
CA THR A 7 5.74 6.39 11.26
C THR A 7 5.69 4.89 11.54
N GLU A 8 5.95 4.50 12.79
CA GLU A 8 5.89 3.09 13.22
C GLU A 8 4.55 2.44 12.88
N TYR A 9 4.60 1.22 12.34
CA TYR A 9 3.42 0.46 11.97
C TYR A 9 2.54 0.15 13.19
N ARG A 10 1.25 0.49 13.09
CA ARG A 10 0.29 0.42 14.21
C ARG A 10 -1.09 -0.12 13.82
N TYR A 11 -1.29 -0.59 12.59
CA TYR A 11 -2.61 -1.01 12.13
C TYR A 11 -3.04 -2.39 12.67
N LEU A 12 -2.17 -3.40 12.65
CA LEU A 12 -2.45 -4.72 13.20
C LEU A 12 -1.47 -5.10 14.31
N GLY A 13 -2.02 -5.51 15.45
CA GLY A 13 -1.23 -6.09 16.55
C GLY A 13 -0.44 -5.06 17.37
N LYS A 14 0.68 -5.50 17.93
CA LYS A 14 1.59 -4.63 18.69
C LYS A 14 2.37 -3.74 17.72
N PRO A 15 2.67 -2.48 18.07
CA PRO A 15 3.55 -1.65 17.29
C PRO A 15 4.87 -2.37 17.00
N ASP A 16 5.23 -2.45 15.72
CA ASP A 16 6.52 -2.97 15.29
C ASP A 16 7.37 -1.78 14.80
N PRO A 17 8.33 -1.31 15.61
CA PRO A 17 9.16 -0.17 15.23
C PRO A 17 10.10 -0.48 14.06
N SER A 18 10.24 -1.75 13.67
CA SER A 18 11.02 -2.15 12.48
C SER A 18 10.25 -1.97 11.16
N VAL A 19 8.96 -1.61 11.22
CA VAL A 19 8.12 -1.42 10.04
C VAL A 19 7.50 -0.02 10.00
N LEU A 20 7.53 0.61 8.83
CA LEU A 20 7.03 1.97 8.61
C LEU A 20 5.70 1.99 7.84
N ASN A 21 4.75 2.80 8.28
CA ASN A 21 3.48 3.06 7.60
C ASN A 21 3.71 3.84 6.31
N VAL A 22 3.02 3.46 5.23
CA VAL A 22 2.90 4.27 4.02
C VAL A 22 1.49 4.16 3.43
N GLY A 23 0.87 5.27 3.04
CA GLY A 23 -0.38 5.28 2.28
C GLY A 23 -1.64 4.97 3.10
N TRP A 24 -1.58 5.11 4.43
CA TRP A 24 -2.74 5.03 5.32
C TRP A 24 -3.43 6.39 5.41
N LEU A 25 -4.06 6.80 4.31
CA LEU A 25 -4.64 8.13 4.15
C LEU A 25 -6.04 8.26 4.75
N ASP A 26 -6.41 9.49 5.09
CA ASP A 26 -7.76 9.88 5.48
C ASP A 26 -8.13 11.16 4.73
N VAL A 27 -9.41 11.31 4.36
CA VAL A 27 -9.91 12.47 3.60
C VAL A 27 -9.81 13.78 4.39
N ALA A 28 -9.73 13.69 5.72
CA ALA A 28 -9.65 14.86 6.59
C ALA A 28 -8.32 15.62 6.49
N GLU A 29 -7.25 14.97 6.02
CA GLU A 29 -5.90 15.53 6.03
C GLU A 29 -5.30 15.63 4.62
N PRO A 30 -4.58 16.71 4.30
CA PRO A 30 -3.86 16.82 3.04
C PRO A 30 -2.73 15.78 2.97
N PHE A 31 -2.49 15.26 1.78
CA PHE A 31 -1.41 14.32 1.50
C PHE A 31 -0.56 14.81 0.32
N PRO A 32 0.74 14.44 0.24
CA PRO A 32 1.58 14.80 -0.89
C PRO A 32 1.01 14.24 -2.19
N THR A 33 0.98 15.09 -3.23
CA THR A 33 0.59 14.69 -4.58
C THR A 33 1.71 14.91 -5.58
N GLY A 34 1.76 14.10 -6.63
CA GLY A 34 2.72 14.25 -7.71
C GLY A 34 2.89 12.97 -8.52
N ASP A 35 3.85 13.00 -9.44
CA ASP A 35 4.02 11.92 -10.39
C ASP A 35 4.69 10.70 -9.75
N VAL A 36 4.17 9.53 -10.13
CA VAL A 36 4.74 8.21 -9.88
C VAL A 36 4.92 7.55 -11.25
N THR A 37 6.07 6.92 -11.46
CA THR A 37 6.40 6.33 -12.76
C THR A 37 5.48 5.14 -13.07
N PRO A 38 5.28 4.80 -14.35
CA PRO A 38 4.51 3.61 -14.73
C PRO A 38 5.08 2.31 -14.14
N GLU A 39 6.40 2.22 -13.96
CA GLU A 39 7.07 1.05 -13.39
C GLU A 39 6.80 0.89 -11.88
N GLU A 40 6.81 2.00 -11.14
CA GLU A 40 6.43 2.02 -9.72
C GLU A 40 4.96 1.65 -9.55
N LEU A 41 4.08 2.22 -10.37
CA LEU A 41 2.64 1.90 -10.34
C LEU A 41 2.37 0.43 -10.68
N ALA A 42 3.03 -0.10 -11.70
CA ALA A 42 2.95 -1.53 -12.06
C ALA A 42 3.46 -2.43 -10.93
N THR A 43 4.52 -2.01 -10.23
CA THR A 43 5.05 -2.72 -9.06
C THR A 43 4.03 -2.74 -7.92
N LEU A 44 3.37 -1.62 -7.65
CA LEU A 44 2.28 -1.57 -6.65
C LEU A 44 1.13 -2.50 -7.00
N LEU A 45 0.72 -2.54 -8.28
CA LEU A 45 -0.33 -3.48 -8.73
C LEU A 45 0.07 -4.92 -8.48
N ARG A 46 1.31 -5.29 -8.86
CA ARG A 46 1.84 -6.64 -8.63
C ARG A 46 1.85 -7.00 -7.14
N LEU A 47 2.29 -6.08 -6.29
CA LEU A 47 2.31 -6.30 -4.83
C LEU A 47 0.89 -6.41 -4.25
N ALA A 48 -0.07 -5.62 -4.75
CA ALA A 48 -1.47 -5.70 -4.32
C ALA A 48 -2.10 -7.08 -4.64
N LYS A 49 -1.59 -7.81 -5.65
CA LYS A 49 -1.99 -9.19 -5.98
C LYS A 49 -1.43 -10.24 -5.01
N GLU A 50 -0.36 -9.91 -4.29
CA GLU A 50 0.28 -10.77 -3.30
C GLU A 50 0.23 -10.16 -1.89
N PRO A 51 -0.97 -9.79 -1.38
CA PRO A 51 -1.07 -9.06 -0.14
C PRO A 51 -0.85 -9.97 1.06
N VAL A 52 -0.51 -9.36 2.18
CA VAL A 52 -0.49 -9.96 3.52
C VAL A 52 -1.66 -9.45 4.34
N ASN A 53 -1.93 -10.12 5.47
CA ASN A 53 -2.90 -9.65 6.46
C ASN A 53 -4.29 -9.32 5.90
N ARG A 54 -4.84 -10.19 5.03
CA ARG A 54 -6.19 -10.03 4.50
C ARG A 54 -7.23 -10.03 5.62
N THR A 55 -8.20 -9.14 5.52
CA THR A 55 -9.29 -8.95 6.48
C THR A 55 -10.65 -9.27 5.84
N ARG A 56 -11.72 -9.33 6.64
CA ARG A 56 -13.07 -9.71 6.18
C ARG A 56 -13.91 -8.53 5.65
N GLY A 57 -13.35 -7.33 5.57
CA GLY A 57 -14.04 -6.12 5.12
C GLY A 57 -13.20 -5.32 4.15
N TRP A 58 -13.84 -4.40 3.43
CA TRP A 58 -13.16 -3.52 2.48
C TRP A 58 -13.18 -2.08 2.96
N HIS A 59 -12.01 -1.47 3.01
CA HIS A 59 -11.85 -0.05 3.23
C HIS A 59 -12.41 0.73 2.04
N ARG A 60 -13.35 1.63 2.32
CA ARG A 60 -13.88 2.57 1.34
C ARG A 60 -12.88 3.71 1.14
N CYS A 61 -12.61 4.09 -0.10
CA CYS A 61 -11.90 5.32 -0.37
C CYS A 61 -12.72 6.53 0.10
N GLY A 62 -12.22 7.27 1.09
CA GLY A 62 -12.86 8.48 1.60
C GLY A 62 -12.85 9.68 0.63
N ILE A 63 -12.04 9.61 -0.44
CA ILE A 63 -11.75 10.76 -1.31
C ILE A 63 -12.70 10.81 -2.52
N CYS A 64 -12.86 9.73 -3.30
CA CYS A 64 -13.75 9.69 -4.47
C CYS A 64 -15.12 9.07 -4.23
N GLY A 65 -15.38 8.50 -3.05
CA GLY A 65 -16.67 7.88 -2.73
C GLY A 65 -17.00 6.60 -3.52
N VAL A 66 -16.06 6.06 -4.30
CA VAL A 66 -16.24 4.79 -5.02
C VAL A 66 -16.60 3.68 -4.03
N ASN A 67 -17.61 2.88 -4.38
CA ASN A 67 -18.05 1.77 -3.54
C ASN A 67 -17.03 0.62 -3.59
N PRO A 68 -16.66 0.05 -2.43
CA PRO A 68 -15.83 -1.14 -2.40
C PRO A 68 -16.59 -2.39 -2.90
N PRO A 69 -15.87 -3.42 -3.40
CA PRO A 69 -14.43 -3.45 -3.58
C PRO A 69 -14.00 -2.59 -4.78
N ILE A 70 -12.94 -1.80 -4.60
CA ILE A 70 -12.29 -1.12 -5.71
C ILE A 70 -11.47 -2.17 -6.45
N VAL A 71 -11.57 -2.23 -7.78
CA VAL A 71 -10.85 -3.19 -8.61
C VAL A 71 -9.76 -2.46 -9.38
N ALA A 72 -8.52 -2.92 -9.23
CA ALA A 72 -7.37 -2.45 -9.99
C ALA A 72 -6.95 -3.49 -11.03
N GLY A 73 -6.34 -3.06 -12.14
CA GLY A 73 -5.99 -3.94 -13.26
C GLY A 73 -7.17 -4.25 -14.19
N ARG A 74 -6.96 -5.16 -15.15
CA ARG A 74 -7.97 -5.59 -16.13
C ARG A 74 -7.88 -7.08 -16.43
N GLY A 75 -9.00 -7.71 -16.75
CA GLY A 75 -9.05 -9.14 -17.11
C GLY A 75 -8.53 -10.03 -15.98
N ASP A 76 -7.70 -11.01 -16.33
CA ASP A 76 -7.11 -11.96 -15.38
C ASP A 76 -6.09 -11.31 -14.41
N ASP A 77 -5.69 -10.07 -14.70
CA ASP A 77 -4.81 -9.28 -13.82
C ASP A 77 -5.57 -8.43 -12.79
N ALA A 78 -6.90 -8.49 -12.78
CA ALA A 78 -7.72 -7.72 -11.87
C ALA A 78 -7.55 -8.17 -10.41
N VAL A 79 -7.46 -7.20 -9.49
CA VAL A 79 -7.36 -7.43 -8.04
C VAL A 79 -8.30 -6.52 -7.27
N GLN A 80 -8.94 -7.09 -6.24
CA GLN A 80 -9.76 -6.33 -5.30
C GLN A 80 -8.86 -5.62 -4.28
N LEU A 81 -9.13 -4.34 -4.04
CA LEU A 81 -8.40 -3.49 -3.11
C LEU A 81 -9.25 -3.14 -1.88
N GLY A 82 -8.55 -2.79 -0.80
CA GLY A 82 -9.14 -2.30 0.44
C GLY A 82 -9.32 -3.36 1.53
N ASP A 83 -9.00 -4.62 1.27
CA ASP A 83 -9.17 -5.71 2.23
C ASP A 83 -7.89 -6.15 2.93
N ALA A 84 -6.72 -5.65 2.52
CA ALA A 84 -5.44 -6.22 2.91
C ALA A 84 -4.30 -5.19 2.91
N GLU A 85 -3.09 -5.68 3.17
CA GLU A 85 -1.86 -4.88 3.16
C GLU A 85 -0.84 -5.45 2.19
N ILE A 86 0.16 -4.64 1.83
CA ILE A 86 1.37 -5.06 1.15
C ILE A 86 2.58 -4.77 2.04
N ARG A 87 3.65 -5.55 1.85
CA ARG A 87 4.95 -5.27 2.44
C ARG A 87 5.96 -4.97 1.35
N VAL A 88 6.69 -3.87 1.51
CA VAL A 88 7.78 -3.47 0.62
C VAL A 88 9.07 -3.50 1.42
N VAL A 89 10.08 -4.20 0.91
CA VAL A 89 11.40 -4.26 1.54
C VAL A 89 12.36 -3.40 0.72
N GLY A 90 12.94 -2.41 1.39
CA GLY A 90 13.98 -1.55 0.84
C GLY A 90 15.30 -2.29 0.67
N CYS A 91 16.17 -1.74 -0.19
CA CYS A 91 17.49 -2.30 -0.45
C CYS A 91 18.40 -2.29 0.80
N ASP A 92 18.08 -1.45 1.77
CA ASP A 92 18.71 -1.32 3.09
C ASP A 92 18.08 -2.24 4.16
N GLY A 93 17.07 -3.03 3.79
CA GLY A 93 16.32 -3.89 4.70
C GLY A 93 15.15 -3.21 5.42
N THR A 94 14.93 -1.90 5.21
CA THR A 94 13.78 -1.19 5.80
C THR A 94 12.48 -1.78 5.27
N ILE A 95 11.54 -2.09 6.15
CA ILE A 95 10.24 -2.65 5.78
C ILE A 95 9.17 -1.56 5.83
N TYR A 96 8.35 -1.48 4.79
CA TYR A 96 7.19 -0.60 4.72
C TYR A 96 5.91 -1.42 4.65
N ALA A 97 4.88 -0.95 5.34
CA ALA A 97 3.54 -1.51 5.35
C ALA A 97 2.55 -0.50 4.79
N ALA A 98 1.84 -0.90 3.75
CA ALA A 98 0.83 -0.07 3.10
C ALA A 98 -0.47 -0.87 2.94
N PRO A 99 -1.65 -0.22 2.94
CA PRO A 99 -2.86 -0.89 2.52
C PRO A 99 -2.73 -1.27 1.05
N ASN A 100 -3.28 -2.40 0.60
CA ASN A 100 -3.29 -2.72 -0.84
C ASN A 100 -4.04 -1.64 -1.66
N LEU A 101 -4.91 -0.88 -1.00
CA LEU A 101 -5.59 0.31 -1.54
C LEU A 101 -4.63 1.45 -1.94
N ILE A 102 -3.36 1.44 -1.51
CA ILE A 102 -2.36 2.44 -1.92
C ILE A 102 -2.28 2.59 -3.45
N TYR A 103 -2.44 1.50 -4.21
CA TYR A 103 -2.47 1.57 -5.67
C TYR A 103 -3.54 2.55 -6.17
N HIS A 104 -4.75 2.47 -5.63
CA HIS A 104 -5.84 3.35 -6.00
C HIS A 104 -5.56 4.81 -5.59
N TYR A 105 -4.95 5.03 -4.42
CA TYR A 105 -4.57 6.38 -4.01
C TYR A 105 -3.54 7.00 -4.95
N VAL A 106 -2.55 6.23 -5.41
CA VAL A 106 -1.59 6.71 -6.40
C VAL A 106 -2.25 6.97 -7.76
N GLU A 107 -3.00 5.99 -8.27
CA GLU A 107 -3.58 6.05 -9.62
C GLU A 107 -4.69 7.10 -9.76
N ALA A 108 -5.64 7.12 -8.82
CA ALA A 108 -6.85 7.93 -8.93
C ALA A 108 -6.76 9.28 -8.21
N HIS A 109 -5.87 9.39 -7.21
CA HIS A 109 -5.76 10.57 -6.37
C HIS A 109 -4.40 11.25 -6.45
N HIS A 110 -3.50 10.77 -7.31
CA HIS A 110 -2.15 11.28 -7.48
C HIS A 110 -1.38 11.37 -6.16
N TYR A 111 -1.75 10.56 -5.16
CA TYR A 111 -0.98 10.46 -3.93
C TYR A 111 0.43 10.05 -4.31
N ARG A 112 1.41 10.80 -3.82
CA ARG A 112 2.83 10.53 -4.07
C ARG A 112 3.44 9.98 -2.78
N PRO A 113 3.72 8.66 -2.73
CA PRO A 113 4.40 8.07 -1.60
C PRO A 113 5.77 8.72 -1.34
N PRO A 114 6.30 8.59 -0.11
CA PRO A 114 7.63 9.09 0.21
C PRO A 114 8.71 8.52 -0.71
N ASP A 115 9.75 9.31 -0.99
CA ASP A 115 10.84 8.92 -1.89
C ASP A 115 11.54 7.63 -1.47
N GLN A 116 11.65 7.38 -0.15
CA GLN A 116 12.29 6.17 0.36
C GLN A 116 11.47 4.92 0.04
N PHE A 117 10.14 5.03 0.08
CA PHE A 117 9.23 3.96 -0.32
C PHE A 117 9.26 3.74 -1.83
N LEU A 118 9.24 4.81 -2.63
CA LEU A 118 9.35 4.73 -4.09
C LEU A 118 10.67 4.07 -4.52
N LYS A 119 11.79 4.48 -3.91
CA LYS A 119 13.09 3.83 -4.10
C LYS A 119 13.04 2.35 -3.70
N ALA A 120 12.34 1.99 -2.64
CA ALA A 120 12.18 0.61 -2.22
C ALA A 120 11.43 -0.25 -3.25
N LEU A 121 10.48 0.31 -4.02
CA LEU A 121 9.79 -0.41 -5.09
C LEU A 121 10.74 -0.92 -6.19
N SER A 122 11.85 -0.21 -6.44
CA SER A 122 12.89 -0.66 -7.38
C SER A 122 13.79 -1.78 -6.85
N CYS A 123 13.73 -2.08 -5.56
CA CYS A 123 14.49 -3.16 -4.94
C CYS A 123 13.81 -4.51 -5.20
N LYS A 124 14.59 -5.60 -5.18
CA LYS A 124 14.04 -6.95 -5.34
C LYS A 124 13.08 -7.26 -4.19
N GLN A 125 11.80 -7.40 -4.51
CA GLN A 125 10.77 -7.79 -3.56
C GLN A 125 10.75 -9.31 -3.44
N SER A 126 10.96 -9.82 -2.22
CA SER A 126 10.84 -11.25 -1.91
C SER A 126 9.40 -11.59 -1.58
N ASN A 127 8.88 -12.71 -2.10
CA ASN A 127 7.53 -13.15 -1.76
C ASN A 127 7.47 -13.59 -0.29
N ALA A 128 6.57 -12.98 0.49
CA ALA A 128 6.28 -13.33 1.88
C ALA A 128 5.49 -14.65 2.01
N LYS A 129 5.84 -15.69 1.22
CA LYS A 129 5.22 -17.02 1.34
C LYS A 129 5.79 -17.88 2.48
N ASN A 130 6.84 -17.44 3.17
CA ASN A 130 7.45 -18.16 4.29
C ASN A 130 7.57 -17.27 5.53
N VAL A 131 6.44 -16.99 6.19
CA VAL A 131 6.44 -16.77 7.65
C VAL A 131 5.25 -17.55 8.18
N GLU A 132 5.41 -18.87 8.27
CA GLU A 132 4.56 -19.73 9.07
C GLU A 132 4.87 -19.45 10.55
N VAL A 133 3.81 -19.26 11.34
CA VAL A 133 3.84 -19.49 12.79
C VAL A 133 3.01 -20.74 13.05
#